data_AF-A0A8K0VHV3-F1
#
_entry.id   AF-A0A8K0VHV3-F1
#
_cell.length_a   1.000
_cell.length_b   1.000
_cell.length_c   1.000
_cell.angle_alpha   90.00
_cell.angle_beta   90.00
_cell.angle_gamma   90.00
#
_symmetry.space_group_name_H-M   'P 1'
#
loop_
_entity.id
_entity.type
_entity.pdbx_description
1 polymer ?
#
loop_
_entity_poly.entity_id
_entity_poly.type
_entity_poly.pdbx_seq_one_letter_code
_entity_poly.pdbx_strand_id
1 'polypeptide(L)'
;MIFFLLLKAAPAMNHPSADDDNSPRKKWIEIDSQILNALFCVTAFGLAPWRFRDLYLFFRAVHCRDRSAMLKLADQNKSWFRPPAWATEDATEASDTSAGIVPSVTFTGETAPPTPVWKLGFTIWMMVLNTFLQVALCYFMWGYNRFDRPSWATGTFIGLACGVAMFAGLMSWWEGRKVKKIEGPEVKVVQAEA
;
A
#
# COMPACT_ATOMS: atom_id res chain seq x y z
N MET A 1 -15.78 -4.92 -17.80
CA MET A 1 -16.87 -4.64 -18.76
C MET A 1 -16.69 -3.31 -19.48
N ILE A 2 -16.27 -2.23 -18.80
CA ILE A 2 -15.86 -0.94 -19.40
C ILE A 2 -15.06 -1.05 -20.71
N PHE A 3 -14.02 -1.90 -20.77
CA PHE A 3 -13.18 -2.05 -21.97
C PHE A 3 -13.98 -2.47 -23.22
N PHE A 4 -14.90 -3.44 -23.10
CA PHE A 4 -15.74 -3.87 -24.21
C PHE A 4 -16.78 -2.80 -24.62
N LEU A 5 -17.24 -1.98 -23.67
CA LEU A 5 -18.12 -0.84 -23.94
C LEU A 5 -17.37 0.29 -24.65
N LEU A 6 -16.09 0.52 -24.31
CA LEU A 6 -15.21 1.47 -25.01
C LEU A 6 -14.89 1.02 -26.44
N LEU A 7 -14.73 -0.28 -26.67
CA LEU A 7 -14.52 -0.86 -28.00
C LEU A 7 -15.77 -0.93 -28.88
N LYS A 8 -16.91 -0.38 -28.43
CA LYS A 8 -18.21 -0.47 -29.14
C LYS A 8 -18.65 -1.91 -29.44
N ALA A 9 -18.14 -2.89 -28.68
CA ALA A 9 -18.35 -4.32 -28.94
C ALA A 9 -19.78 -4.81 -28.65
N ALA A 10 -20.64 -3.96 -28.12
CA ALA A 10 -22.06 -4.24 -27.87
C ALA A 10 -22.96 -3.28 -28.68
N PRO A 11 -23.20 -3.55 -29.98
CA PRO A 11 -23.98 -2.67 -30.86
C PRO A 11 -25.44 -2.48 -30.41
N ALA A 12 -26.01 -3.45 -29.67
CA ALA A 12 -27.36 -3.36 -29.09
C ALA A 12 -27.55 -2.21 -28.08
N MET A 13 -26.47 -1.58 -27.59
CA MET A 13 -26.52 -0.46 -26.65
C MET A 13 -26.24 0.91 -27.30
N ASN A 14 -26.18 0.99 -28.63
CA ASN A 14 -25.89 2.21 -29.39
C ASN A 14 -27.16 2.87 -29.95
N HIS A 15 -28.13 3.18 -29.08
CA HIS A 15 -29.36 3.90 -29.45
C HIS A 15 -29.56 5.08 -28.49
N PRO A 16 -29.87 6.31 -28.95
CA PRO A 16 -30.12 6.76 -30.34
C PRO A 16 -28.87 6.87 -31.21
N SER A 17 -27.71 7.13 -30.61
CA SER A 17 -26.40 6.96 -31.24
C SER A 17 -25.41 6.40 -30.21
N ALA A 18 -24.31 5.85 -30.70
CA ALA A 18 -23.19 5.42 -29.86
C ALA A 18 -22.78 6.52 -28.86
N ASP A 19 -22.62 7.75 -29.35
CA ASP A 19 -21.99 8.82 -28.59
C ASP A 19 -22.99 9.75 -27.89
N ASP A 20 -24.29 9.41 -27.94
CA ASP A 20 -25.37 10.11 -27.25
C ASP A 20 -25.19 10.01 -25.73
N ASP A 21 -25.29 11.15 -25.05
CA ASP A 21 -25.16 11.23 -23.59
C ASP A 21 -26.16 10.35 -22.84
N ASN A 22 -27.36 10.15 -23.37
CA ASN A 22 -28.41 9.33 -22.74
C ASN A 22 -28.37 7.86 -23.20
N SER A 23 -27.40 7.47 -24.02
CA SER A 23 -27.24 6.07 -24.47
C SER A 23 -27.12 5.10 -23.29
N PRO A 24 -27.69 3.89 -23.38
CA PRO A 24 -27.57 2.87 -22.35
C PRO A 24 -26.09 2.51 -22.10
N ARG A 25 -25.24 2.62 -23.13
CA ARG A 25 -23.79 2.46 -23.01
C ARG A 25 -23.15 3.42 -22.00
N LYS A 26 -23.38 4.73 -22.12
CA LYS A 26 -22.82 5.72 -21.18
C LYS A 26 -23.38 5.56 -19.77
N LYS A 27 -24.64 5.12 -19.63
CA LYS A 27 -25.23 4.77 -18.33
C LYS A 27 -24.51 3.60 -17.66
N TRP A 28 -24.26 2.51 -18.40
CA TRP A 28 -23.52 1.36 -17.88
C TRP A 28 -22.07 1.70 -17.55
N ILE A 29 -21.39 2.52 -18.37
CA ILE A 29 -20.04 3.01 -18.06
C ILE A 29 -20.03 3.79 -16.74
N GLU A 30 -21.03 4.65 -16.50
CA GLU A 30 -21.13 5.39 -15.24
C GLU A 30 -21.36 4.45 -14.04
N ILE A 31 -22.26 3.46 -14.17
CA ILE A 31 -22.51 2.47 -13.11
C ILE A 31 -21.24 1.69 -12.79
N ASP A 32 -20.56 1.15 -13.81
CA ASP A 32 -19.30 0.43 -13.62
C ASP A 32 -18.24 1.34 -12.94
N SER A 33 -18.17 2.61 -13.34
CA SER A 33 -17.22 3.57 -12.78
C SER A 33 -17.51 3.89 -11.31
N GLN A 34 -18.79 4.02 -10.94
CA GLN A 34 -19.20 4.21 -9.54
C GLN A 34 -18.91 2.98 -8.69
N ILE A 35 -19.15 1.77 -9.20
CA ILE A 35 -18.83 0.52 -8.51
C ILE A 35 -17.31 0.40 -8.29
N LEU A 36 -16.50 0.68 -9.32
CA LEU A 36 -15.05 0.67 -9.21
C LEU A 36 -14.56 1.71 -8.20
N ASN A 37 -15.10 2.93 -8.26
CA ASN A 37 -14.76 3.98 -7.30
C ASN A 37 -15.12 3.57 -5.87
N ALA A 38 -16.29 2.97 -5.66
CA ALA A 38 -16.70 2.46 -4.35
C ALA A 38 -15.76 1.36 -3.84
N LEU A 39 -15.40 0.39 -4.69
CA LEU A 39 -14.49 -0.70 -4.32
C LEU A 39 -13.12 -0.17 -3.92
N PHE A 40 -12.54 0.74 -4.71
CA PHE A 40 -11.27 1.37 -4.35
C PHE A 40 -11.42 2.15 -3.03
N CYS A 41 -12.42 3.03 -2.93
CA CYS A 41 -12.65 3.85 -1.73
C CYS A 41 -12.82 3.02 -0.45
N VAL A 42 -13.54 1.89 -0.49
CA VAL A 42 -13.69 1.01 0.68
C VAL A 42 -12.33 0.52 1.17
N THR A 43 -11.44 0.14 0.25
CA THR A 43 -10.09 -0.30 0.63
C THR A 43 -9.21 0.84 1.15
N ALA A 44 -9.29 2.06 0.59
CA ALA A 44 -8.53 3.18 1.13
C ALA A 44 -9.06 3.67 2.47
N PHE A 45 -10.37 3.82 2.63
CA PHE A 45 -10.95 4.30 3.87
C PHE A 45 -10.84 3.27 4.99
N GLY A 46 -11.05 1.98 4.70
CA GLY A 46 -10.88 0.92 5.68
C GLY A 46 -9.44 0.80 6.19
N LEU A 47 -8.45 1.01 5.32
CA LEU A 47 -7.02 0.95 5.68
C LEU A 47 -6.44 2.31 6.07
N ALA A 48 -7.18 3.42 5.94
CA ALA A 48 -6.69 4.77 6.25
C ALA A 48 -6.21 4.90 7.70
N PRO A 49 -6.95 4.43 8.74
CA PRO A 49 -6.49 4.56 10.12
C PRO A 49 -5.14 3.89 10.36
N TRP A 50 -4.92 2.72 9.75
CA TRP A 50 -3.66 1.98 9.82
C TRP A 50 -2.53 2.75 9.13
N ARG A 51 -2.76 3.25 7.91
CA ARG A 51 -1.77 4.05 7.15
C ARG A 51 -1.36 5.33 7.88
N PHE A 52 -2.30 6.04 8.48
CA PHE A 52 -2.00 7.27 9.24
C PHE A 52 -1.32 6.98 10.56
N ARG A 53 -1.68 5.88 11.23
CA ARG A 53 -0.96 5.42 12.42
C ARG A 53 0.49 5.07 12.08
N ASP A 54 0.74 4.37 10.99
CA ASP A 54 2.09 4.00 10.56
C ASP A 54 2.89 5.25 10.15
N LEU A 55 2.25 6.24 9.52
CA LEU A 55 2.84 7.56 9.28
C LEU A 55 3.21 8.28 10.59
N TYR A 56 2.32 8.28 11.59
CA TYR A 56 2.58 8.88 12.89
C TYR A 56 3.75 8.18 13.60
N LEU A 57 3.78 6.85 13.60
CA LEU A 57 4.90 6.08 14.14
C LEU A 57 6.20 6.39 13.42
N PHE A 58 6.17 6.55 12.09
CA PHE A 58 7.34 6.90 11.30
C PHE A 58 7.87 8.30 11.65
N PHE A 59 6.98 9.28 11.72
CA PHE A 59 7.35 10.64 12.13
C PHE A 59 7.97 10.66 13.53
N ARG A 60 7.34 9.98 14.49
CA ARG A 60 7.84 9.85 15.87
C ARG A 60 9.20 9.12 15.93
N ALA A 61 9.36 8.06 15.15
CA ALA A 61 10.62 7.31 15.09
C ALA A 61 11.76 8.12 14.48
N VAL A 62 11.50 8.93 13.44
CA VAL A 62 12.54 9.73 12.76
C VAL A 62 12.85 11.03 13.51
N HIS A 63 11.83 11.76 13.95
CA HIS A 63 12.01 13.10 14.55
C HIS A 63 12.33 13.02 16.04
N CYS A 64 11.65 12.16 16.79
CA CYS A 64 11.89 12.00 18.23
C CYS A 64 12.92 10.92 18.54
N ARG A 65 13.50 10.27 17.52
CA ARG A 65 14.38 9.10 17.65
C ARG A 65 13.82 8.02 18.57
N ASP A 66 12.50 7.85 18.54
CA ASP A 66 11.82 6.88 19.39
C ASP A 66 12.07 5.45 18.89
N ARG A 67 12.85 4.69 19.67
CA ARG A 67 13.25 3.33 19.35
C ARG A 67 12.07 2.37 19.35
N SER A 68 11.13 2.50 20.30
CA SER A 68 9.95 1.63 20.39
C SER A 68 9.03 1.80 19.17
N ALA A 69 8.90 3.01 18.64
CA ALA A 69 8.16 3.26 17.41
C ALA A 69 8.85 2.62 16.19
N MET A 70 10.18 2.69 16.09
CA MET A 70 10.94 2.07 15.01
C MET A 70 10.86 0.54 15.05
N LEU A 71 10.95 -0.06 16.24
CA LEU A 71 10.83 -1.52 16.41
C LEU A 71 9.44 -2.03 16.04
N LYS A 72 8.37 -1.30 16.41
CA LYS A 72 7.00 -1.63 15.97
C LYS A 72 6.84 -1.59 14.46
N LEU A 73 7.43 -0.59 13.79
CA LEU A 73 7.41 -0.49 12.33
C LEU A 73 8.24 -1.60 11.67
N ALA A 74 9.36 -1.98 12.30
CA ALA A 74 10.20 -3.06 11.82
C ALA A 74 9.52 -4.42 11.93
N ASP A 75 8.82 -4.69 13.03
CA ASP A 75 8.04 -5.93 13.19
C ASP A 75 6.92 -6.05 12.14
N GLN A 76 6.19 -4.95 11.91
CA GLN A 76 5.16 -4.90 10.86
C GLN A 76 5.73 -5.13 9.44
N ASN A 77 6.94 -4.65 9.19
CA ASN A 77 7.61 -4.74 7.89
C ASN A 77 8.74 -5.78 7.87
N LYS A 78 8.71 -6.77 8.78
CA LYS A 78 9.80 -7.75 8.95
C LYS A 78 10.13 -8.57 7.71
N SER A 79 9.21 -8.65 6.75
CA SER A 79 9.44 -9.37 5.49
C SER A 79 10.46 -8.68 4.58
N TRP A 80 10.72 -7.38 4.76
CA TRP A 80 11.58 -6.61 3.86
C TRP A 80 12.42 -5.51 4.52
N PHE A 81 12.05 -5.05 5.72
CA PHE A 81 12.73 -3.95 6.42
C PHE A 81 13.58 -4.46 7.58
N ARG A 82 14.80 -3.94 7.69
CA ARG A 82 15.73 -4.19 8.82
C ARG A 82 16.04 -2.85 9.50
N PRO A 83 15.82 -2.72 10.81
CA PRO A 83 16.00 -1.45 11.51
C PRO A 83 17.48 -1.02 11.51
N PRO A 84 17.75 0.30 11.59
CA PRO A 84 19.10 0.84 11.69
C PRO A 84 19.74 0.55 13.07
N ALA A 85 21.07 0.52 13.13
CA ALA A 85 21.82 0.17 14.35
C ALA A 85 21.38 0.94 15.60
N TRP A 86 21.14 2.25 15.48
CA TRP A 86 20.68 3.10 16.60
C TRP A 86 19.32 2.67 17.20
N ALA A 87 18.52 1.89 16.49
CA ALA A 87 17.26 1.35 16.99
C ALA A 87 17.41 -0.05 17.62
N THR A 88 18.56 -0.70 17.41
CA THR A 88 18.84 -2.09 17.80
C THR A 88 19.87 -2.20 18.93
N GLU A 89 20.72 -1.18 19.13
CA GLU A 89 21.82 -1.16 20.10
C GLU A 89 21.46 -1.63 21.52
N ASP A 90 20.29 -1.25 22.08
CA ASP A 90 19.93 -1.66 23.45
C ASP A 90 19.07 -2.94 23.52
N ALA A 91 18.58 -3.46 22.37
CA ALA A 91 17.85 -4.73 22.36
C ALA A 91 18.79 -5.91 22.68
N THR A 92 20.08 -5.75 22.37
CA THR A 92 21.16 -6.67 22.75
C THR A 92 21.52 -6.57 24.23
N GLU A 93 21.27 -5.43 24.89
CA GLU A 93 21.47 -5.28 26.35
C GLU A 93 20.22 -5.67 27.16
N ALA A 94 19.01 -5.57 26.59
CA ALA A 94 17.75 -5.94 27.24
C ALA A 94 17.41 -7.44 27.12
N SER A 95 18.23 -8.25 26.44
CA SER A 95 18.00 -9.70 26.25
C SER A 95 18.29 -10.57 27.48
N ASP A 96 18.59 -9.98 28.64
CA ASP A 96 18.66 -10.70 29.92
C ASP A 96 17.31 -10.74 30.67
N THR A 97 16.23 -10.17 30.12
CA THR A 97 14.88 -10.26 30.70
C THR A 97 13.84 -10.69 29.66
N SER A 98 13.84 -12.00 29.36
CA SER A 98 12.70 -12.88 29.04
C SER A 98 11.41 -12.32 28.40
N ALA A 99 11.47 -11.38 27.45
CA ALA A 99 10.35 -11.01 26.55
C ALA A 99 10.79 -10.21 25.30
N GLY A 100 12.06 -10.29 24.90
CA GLY A 100 12.61 -9.55 23.75
C GLY A 100 12.56 -10.38 22.47
N ILE A 101 12.30 -9.71 21.34
CA ILE A 101 12.28 -10.24 19.97
C ILE A 101 13.43 -11.24 19.79
N VAL A 102 13.10 -12.53 19.75
CA VAL A 102 14.08 -13.58 19.46
C VAL A 102 14.63 -13.29 18.06
N PRO A 103 15.95 -13.10 17.87
CA PRO A 103 16.53 -13.02 16.55
C PRO A 103 16.09 -14.27 15.80
N SER A 104 15.26 -14.13 14.76
CA SER A 104 14.82 -15.29 13.99
C SER A 104 16.07 -15.95 13.45
N VAL A 105 16.32 -17.20 13.85
CA VAL A 105 17.45 -17.98 13.38
C VAL A 105 17.28 -18.14 11.87
N THR A 106 17.99 -17.32 11.09
CA THR A 106 17.94 -17.34 9.63
C THR A 106 18.63 -18.62 9.16
N PHE A 107 18.17 -19.21 8.07
CA PHE A 107 18.73 -20.48 7.56
C PHE A 107 20.24 -20.38 7.28
N THR A 108 20.70 -19.19 6.90
CA THR A 108 22.11 -18.89 6.61
C THR A 108 22.91 -18.44 7.83
N GLY A 109 22.26 -18.15 8.97
CA GLY A 109 22.91 -17.57 10.15
C GLY A 109 23.37 -16.12 10.00
N GLU A 110 23.18 -15.50 8.82
CA GLU A 110 23.48 -14.10 8.56
C GLU A 110 22.21 -13.25 8.61
N THR A 111 22.33 -12.00 9.06
CA THR A 111 21.25 -11.00 9.06
C THR A 111 21.47 -10.00 7.94
N ALA A 112 20.42 -9.63 7.21
CA ALA A 112 20.53 -8.67 6.12
C ALA A 112 20.96 -7.29 6.67
N PRO A 113 21.77 -6.52 5.91
CA PRO A 113 22.24 -5.21 6.35
C PRO A 113 21.06 -4.25 6.61
N PRO A 114 21.23 -3.27 7.51
CA PRO A 114 20.17 -2.34 7.88
C PRO A 114 19.65 -1.60 6.66
N THR A 115 18.33 -1.63 6.46
CA THR A 115 17.70 -0.94 5.34
C THR A 115 17.62 0.56 5.62
N PRO A 116 17.90 1.42 4.63
CA PRO A 116 17.85 2.86 4.85
C PRO A 116 16.41 3.31 5.16
N VAL A 117 16.26 4.09 6.24
CA VAL A 117 14.97 4.53 6.81
C VAL A 117 14.13 5.32 5.80
N TRP A 118 14.77 6.00 4.84
CA TRP A 118 14.05 6.70 3.76
C TRP A 118 13.19 5.76 2.91
N LYS A 119 13.59 4.51 2.67
CA LYS A 119 12.76 3.55 1.90
C LYS A 119 11.46 3.20 2.63
N LEU A 120 11.54 3.05 3.96
CA LEU A 120 10.36 2.90 4.80
C LEU A 120 9.46 4.13 4.72
N GLY A 121 10.03 5.31 4.87
CA GLY A 121 9.30 6.57 4.71
C GLY A 121 8.63 6.70 3.36
N PHE A 122 9.32 6.37 2.27
CA PHE A 122 8.78 6.39 0.92
C PHE A 122 7.55 5.48 0.78
N THR A 123 7.66 4.21 1.22
CA THR A 123 6.54 3.26 1.14
C THR A 123 5.32 3.75 1.92
N ILE A 124 5.52 4.26 3.14
CA ILE A 124 4.45 4.79 3.99
C ILE A 124 3.80 6.02 3.33
N TRP A 125 4.61 6.96 2.83
CA TRP A 125 4.12 8.16 2.14
C TRP A 125 3.35 7.82 0.86
N MET A 126 3.80 6.85 0.08
CA MET A 126 3.09 6.38 -1.11
C MET A 126 1.73 5.76 -0.76
N MET A 127 1.64 5.00 0.34
CA MET A 127 0.36 4.46 0.83
C MET A 127 -0.60 5.55 1.30
N VAL A 128 -0.09 6.57 1.99
CA VAL A 128 -0.89 7.73 2.43
C VAL A 128 -1.35 8.57 1.24
N LEU A 129 -0.46 8.81 0.26
CA LEU A 129 -0.80 9.50 -0.98
C LEU A 129 -1.88 8.77 -1.77
N ASN A 130 -1.84 7.43 -1.80
CA ASN A 130 -2.91 6.62 -2.37
C ASN A 130 -4.27 6.90 -1.70
N THR A 131 -4.32 7.04 -0.37
CA THR A 131 -5.55 7.41 0.34
C THR A 131 -6.03 8.82 -0.04
N PHE A 132 -5.12 9.80 -0.13
CA PHE A 132 -5.49 11.15 -0.56
C PHE A 132 -6.02 11.21 -2.00
N LEU A 133 -5.41 10.47 -2.93
CA LEU A 133 -5.86 10.38 -4.31
C LEU A 133 -7.25 9.74 -4.42
N GLN A 134 -7.57 8.78 -3.55
CA GLN A 134 -8.89 8.16 -3.50
C GLN A 134 -9.95 9.07 -2.87
N VAL A 135 -9.59 9.89 -1.88
CA VAL A 135 -10.45 10.98 -1.39
C VAL A 135 -10.77 11.97 -2.50
N ALA A 136 -9.76 12.38 -3.28
CA ALA A 136 -9.94 13.27 -4.42
C ALA A 136 -10.84 12.65 -5.50
N LEU A 137 -10.65 11.36 -5.84
CA LEU A 137 -11.54 10.63 -6.74
C LEU A 137 -12.98 10.63 -6.27
N CYS A 138 -13.19 10.33 -4.98
CA CYS A 138 -14.49 10.33 -4.36
C CYS A 138 -15.17 11.70 -4.46
N TYR A 139 -14.42 12.78 -4.20
CA TYR A 139 -14.89 14.14 -4.38
C TYR A 139 -15.34 14.44 -5.82
N PHE A 140 -14.56 14.04 -6.84
CA PHE A 140 -14.96 14.24 -8.24
C PHE A 140 -16.14 13.37 -8.66
N MET A 141 -16.28 12.18 -8.09
CA MET A 141 -17.34 11.23 -8.40
C MET A 141 -18.67 11.64 -7.78
N TRP A 142 -18.68 12.02 -6.50
CA TRP A 142 -19.89 12.34 -5.75
C TRP A 142 -20.22 13.83 -5.73
N GLY A 143 -19.24 14.69 -5.99
CA GLY A 143 -19.43 16.15 -6.02
C GLY A 143 -19.91 16.69 -7.36
N TYR A 144 -19.70 15.98 -8.47
CA TYR A 144 -20.13 16.42 -9.81
C TYR A 144 -21.23 15.54 -10.38
N ASN A 145 -22.20 16.19 -11.04
CA ASN A 145 -23.17 15.50 -11.86
C ASN A 145 -22.49 14.88 -13.10
N ARG A 146 -23.08 13.80 -13.62
CA ARG A 146 -22.54 13.03 -14.75
C ARG A 146 -22.17 13.88 -15.97
N PHE A 147 -22.85 15.00 -16.18
CA PHE A 147 -22.65 15.87 -17.34
C PHE A 147 -21.54 16.91 -17.14
N ASP A 148 -21.31 17.33 -15.90
CA ASP A 148 -20.33 18.39 -15.56
C ASP A 148 -18.99 17.82 -15.11
N ARG A 149 -18.86 16.48 -15.05
CA ARG A 149 -17.63 15.83 -14.57
C ARG A 149 -16.52 15.95 -15.63
N PRO A 150 -15.35 16.52 -15.28
CA PRO A 150 -14.22 16.56 -16.20
C PRO A 150 -13.78 15.14 -16.59
N SER A 151 -13.84 14.83 -17.89
CA SER A 151 -13.56 13.50 -18.44
C SER A 151 -12.13 13.01 -18.17
N TRP A 152 -11.18 13.92 -18.00
CA TRP A 152 -9.79 13.59 -17.69
C TRP A 152 -9.56 13.23 -16.23
N ALA A 153 -10.35 13.78 -15.30
CA ALA A 153 -10.06 13.73 -13.87
C ALA A 153 -10.12 12.30 -13.33
N THR A 154 -11.23 11.60 -13.59
CA THR A 154 -11.41 10.22 -13.11
C THR A 154 -10.30 9.28 -13.58
N GLY A 155 -9.95 9.31 -14.88
CA GLY A 155 -8.90 8.45 -15.42
C GLY A 155 -7.51 8.80 -14.85
N THR A 156 -7.21 10.09 -14.70
CA THR A 156 -5.92 10.56 -14.18
C THR A 156 -5.71 10.13 -12.74
N PHE A 157 -6.69 10.38 -11.86
CA PHE A 157 -6.53 10.03 -10.45
C PHE A 157 -6.55 8.51 -10.22
N ILE A 158 -7.32 7.73 -11.00
CA ILE A 158 -7.24 6.25 -10.94
C ILE A 158 -5.83 5.79 -11.35
N GLY A 159 -5.31 6.32 -12.46
CA GLY A 159 -3.96 6.00 -12.94
C GLY A 159 -2.88 6.34 -11.90
N LEU A 160 -2.98 7.53 -11.29
CA LEU A 160 -2.06 7.95 -10.23
C LEU A 160 -2.19 7.09 -8.98
N ALA A 161 -3.41 6.78 -8.52
CA ALA A 161 -3.65 5.94 -7.35
C ALA A 161 -3.07 4.52 -7.53
N CYS A 162 -3.30 3.91 -8.69
CA CYS A 162 -2.69 2.64 -9.06
C CYS A 162 -1.16 2.74 -9.15
N GLY A 163 -0.63 3.83 -9.72
CA GLY A 163 0.81 4.08 -9.82
C GLY A 163 1.49 4.16 -8.46
N VAL A 164 0.98 4.97 -7.53
CA VAL A 164 1.58 5.11 -6.19
C VAL A 164 1.51 3.80 -5.40
N ALA A 165 0.43 3.03 -5.54
CA ALA A 165 0.31 1.71 -4.93
C ALA A 165 1.33 0.71 -5.52
N MET A 166 1.53 0.74 -6.84
CA MET A 166 2.51 -0.09 -7.53
C MET A 166 3.94 0.26 -7.08
N PHE A 167 4.30 1.53 -6.96
CA PHE A 167 5.63 1.95 -6.50
C PHE A 167 5.90 1.53 -5.05
N ALA A 168 4.92 1.66 -4.15
CA ALA A 168 5.03 1.17 -2.78
C ALA A 168 5.29 -0.34 -2.73
N GLY A 169 4.53 -1.12 -3.52
CA GLY A 169 4.69 -2.57 -3.63
C GLY A 169 6.02 -2.99 -4.27
N LEU A 170 6.48 -2.28 -5.29
CA LEU A 170 7.75 -2.57 -5.96
C LEU A 170 8.93 -2.37 -5.02
N MET A 171 8.90 -1.31 -4.21
CA MET A 171 9.97 -1.02 -3.25
C MET A 171 10.06 -2.11 -2.18
N SER A 172 8.93 -2.47 -1.55
CA SER A 172 8.91 -3.51 -0.52
C SER A 172 9.26 -4.89 -1.09
N TRP A 173 8.83 -5.19 -2.32
CA TRP A 173 9.19 -6.43 -3.02
C TRP A 173 10.69 -6.52 -3.33
N TRP A 174 11.29 -5.45 -3.85
CA TRP A 174 12.70 -5.47 -4.25
C TRP A 174 13.63 -5.61 -3.04
N GLU A 175 13.34 -4.89 -1.95
CA GLU A 175 14.10 -5.04 -0.69
C GLU A 175 13.83 -6.40 -0.05
N GLY A 176 12.58 -6.89 -0.06
CA GLY A 176 12.26 -8.24 0.43
C GLY A 176 12.99 -9.33 -0.33
N ARG A 177 13.22 -9.17 -1.63
CA ARG A 177 14.01 -10.12 -2.44
C ARG A 177 15.49 -10.09 -2.07
N LYS A 178 16.05 -8.94 -1.70
CA LYS A 178 17.43 -8.83 -1.20
C LYS A 178 17.57 -9.50 0.16
N VAL A 179 16.65 -9.24 1.08
CA VAL A 179 16.62 -9.85 2.40
C VAL A 179 16.55 -11.38 2.28
N LYS A 180 15.60 -11.90 1.49
CA LYS A 180 15.45 -13.34 1.25
C LYS A 180 16.67 -13.99 0.58
N LYS A 181 17.43 -13.24 -0.21
CA LYS A 181 18.66 -13.75 -0.84
C LYS A 181 19.79 -13.94 0.19
N ILE A 182 19.80 -13.14 1.27
CA ILE A 182 20.83 -13.16 2.30
C ILE A 182 20.44 -14.11 3.44
N GLU A 183 19.21 -14.01 3.94
CA GLU A 183 18.74 -14.72 5.13
C GLU A 183 18.20 -16.14 4.83
N GLY A 184 17.92 -16.43 3.55
CA GLY A 184 17.28 -17.68 3.14
C GLY A 184 15.82 -17.80 3.63
N PRO A 185 15.18 -18.98 3.46
CA PRO A 185 13.83 -19.22 3.97
C PRO A 185 13.82 -19.23 5.50
N GLU A 186 12.78 -18.66 6.12
CA GLU A 186 12.62 -18.66 7.58
C GLU A 186 12.54 -20.10 8.11
N VAL A 187 13.50 -20.51 8.94
CA VAL A 187 13.47 -21.81 9.62
C VAL A 187 12.68 -21.65 10.91
N LYS A 188 11.52 -22.28 11.00
CA LYS A 188 10.85 -22.45 12.29
C LYS A 188 11.56 -23.56 13.05
N VAL A 189 12.34 -23.20 14.06
CA VAL A 189 12.91 -24.19 14.99
C VAL A 189 11.74 -24.80 15.77
N VAL A 190 11.33 -26.01 15.40
CA VAL A 190 10.38 -26.78 16.19
C VAL A 190 11.15 -27.25 17.42
N GLN A 191 10.84 -26.69 18.59
CA GLN A 191 11.35 -27.25 19.84
C GLN A 191 10.84 -28.69 19.92
N ALA A 192 11.77 -29.65 19.89
CA ALA A 192 11.44 -31.03 20.22
C ALA A 192 11.02 -31.05 21.70
N GLU A 193 9.73 -31.25 21.96
CA GLU A 193 9.24 -31.61 23.29
C GLU A 193 9.96 -32.88 23.72
N ALA A 194 10.70 -32.81 24.83
CA ALA A 194 11.42 -33.91 25.47
C ALA A 194 10.73 -34.25 26.80
#